data_AF-A0A7R9G3U9-F1
#
_entry.id   AF-A0A7R9G3U9-F1
#
_cell.length_a   1.000
_cell.length_b   1.000
_cell.length_c   1.000
_cell.angle_alpha   90.00
_cell.angle_beta   90.00
_cell.angle_gamma   90.00
#
_symmetry.space_group_name_H-M   'P 1'
#
loop_
_entity.id
_entity.type
_entity.pdbx_description
1 polymer ?
#
loop_
_entity_poly.entity_id
_entity_poly.type
_entity_poly.pdbx_seq_one_letter_code
_entity_poly.pdbx_strand_id
1 'polypeptide(L)'
;MEVLLEEVMAHIRFPMMSPRQLADLLLSPLTKHYKEIIVERMAIGMSFHAGQKERIEEVLSEEGGRLLFTPRLYKAFSWSSLLSVENFPSLASYHSRTLVFSSHSCLAEHAGDHVCEWVVDIFPKGVWFKKFFLIVWQGTVEVPENVLKTVRLSVTCKDLPMEGEMRARVGILICGVQANVEHIMKVVERNHRFSRDDMVLNFDDLIPFDELNKPLVEMLGSEQTSPYLSGRNRDILKIHIVVAPLTDICSMTFPHFSFK
;
A
#
# COMPACT_ATOMS: atom_id res chain seq x y z
N MET A 1 -22.11 -5.10 24.44
CA MET A 1 -21.00 -4.13 24.32
C MET A 1 -19.66 -4.85 24.27
N GLU A 2 -19.44 -5.85 25.12
CA GLU A 2 -18.25 -6.73 25.06
C GLU A 2 -18.11 -7.48 23.73
N VAL A 3 -19.19 -8.06 23.19
CA VAL A 3 -19.18 -8.74 21.88
C VAL A 3 -18.72 -7.80 20.75
N LEU A 4 -19.23 -6.57 20.71
CA LEU A 4 -18.82 -5.56 19.72
C LEU A 4 -17.34 -5.18 19.91
N LEU A 5 -16.87 -5.11 21.15
CA LEU A 5 -15.47 -4.85 21.43
C LEU A 5 -14.59 -5.99 20.91
N GLU A 6 -14.95 -7.24 21.15
CA GLU A 6 -14.22 -8.41 20.64
C GLU A 6 -14.15 -8.41 19.11
N GLU A 7 -15.28 -8.13 18.45
CA GLU A 7 -15.35 -8.01 16.98
C GLU A 7 -14.42 -6.90 16.47
N VAL A 8 -14.43 -5.72 17.11
CA VAL A 8 -13.55 -4.61 16.73
C VAL A 8 -12.08 -4.94 17.03
N MET A 9 -11.79 -5.55 18.18
CA MET A 9 -10.43 -5.89 18.61
C MET A 9 -9.79 -6.96 17.73
N ALA A 10 -10.57 -7.90 17.18
CA ALA A 10 -10.12 -8.88 16.20
C ALA A 10 -9.55 -8.22 14.92
N HIS A 11 -9.88 -6.96 14.67
CA HIS A 11 -9.40 -6.19 13.53
C HIS A 11 -8.18 -5.30 13.82
N ILE A 12 -7.84 -5.11 15.10
CA ILE A 12 -6.64 -4.36 15.48
C ILE A 12 -5.41 -5.25 15.36
N ARG A 13 -4.29 -4.68 14.92
CA ARG A 13 -2.99 -5.37 14.80
C ARG A 13 -2.05 -4.75 15.81
N PHE A 14 -2.08 -5.25 17.04
CA PHE A 14 -1.20 -4.80 18.12
C PHE A 14 0.29 -4.93 17.77
N PRO A 15 0.75 -5.97 17.03
CA PRO A 15 2.11 -6.03 16.50
C PRO A 15 2.51 -4.92 15.50
N MET A 16 1.56 -4.08 15.05
CA MET A 16 1.86 -2.89 14.24
C MET A 16 1.97 -1.60 15.07
N MET A 17 1.76 -1.66 16.37
CA MET A 17 1.93 -0.53 17.29
C MET A 17 3.32 -0.62 17.90
N SER A 18 4.07 0.48 17.95
CA SER A 18 5.35 0.47 18.65
C SER A 18 5.16 0.16 20.15
N PRO A 19 6.16 -0.40 20.86
CA PRO A 19 6.12 -0.62 22.30
C PRO A 19 5.74 0.63 23.09
N ARG A 20 6.12 1.82 22.61
CA ARG A 20 5.67 3.09 23.18
C ARG A 20 4.16 3.28 23.03
N GLN A 21 3.61 3.07 21.83
CA GLN A 21 2.15 3.14 21.60
C GLN A 21 1.39 2.09 22.42
N LEU A 22 1.94 0.88 22.54
CA LEU A 22 1.38 -0.16 23.41
C LEU A 22 1.40 0.29 24.88
N ALA A 23 2.51 0.82 25.38
CA ALA A 23 2.58 1.33 26.76
C ALA A 23 1.57 2.46 27.02
N ASP A 24 1.44 3.40 26.09
CA ASP A 24 0.47 4.50 26.19
C ASP A 24 -0.98 3.98 26.23
N LEU A 25 -1.27 2.87 25.54
CA LEU A 25 -2.60 2.25 25.52
C LEU A 25 -3.03 1.73 26.90
N LEU A 26 -2.09 1.38 27.81
CA LEU A 26 -2.43 0.99 29.19
C LEU A 26 -3.15 2.10 29.97
N LEU A 27 -2.89 3.35 29.62
CA LEU A 27 -3.47 4.51 30.29
C LEU A 27 -4.89 4.83 29.78
N SER A 28 -5.28 4.26 28.63
CA SER A 28 -6.58 4.49 28.00
C SER A 28 -7.74 4.04 28.91
N PRO A 29 -8.82 4.85 29.02
CA PRO A 29 -10.04 4.45 29.73
C PRO A 29 -10.63 3.13 29.21
N LEU A 30 -10.50 2.86 27.91
CA LEU A 30 -10.99 1.63 27.28
C LEU A 30 -10.25 0.40 27.82
N THR A 31 -8.92 0.49 27.91
CA THR A 31 -8.07 -0.58 28.46
C THR A 31 -8.33 -0.79 29.94
N LYS A 32 -8.58 0.27 30.70
CA LYS A 32 -8.94 0.16 32.13
C LYS A 32 -10.27 -0.57 32.33
N HIS A 33 -11.23 -0.40 31.41
CA HIS A 33 -12.53 -1.04 31.50
C HIS A 33 -12.52 -2.49 31.00
N TYR A 34 -11.77 -2.78 29.93
CA TYR A 34 -11.71 -4.09 29.27
C TYR A 34 -10.30 -4.68 29.29
N LYS A 35 -9.71 -4.73 30.48
CA LYS A 35 -8.29 -5.07 30.69
C LYS A 35 -7.90 -6.44 30.14
N GLU A 36 -8.72 -7.47 30.32
CA GLU A 36 -8.31 -8.86 30.06
C GLU A 36 -8.06 -9.08 28.57
N ILE A 37 -9.02 -8.69 27.73
CA ILE A 37 -8.94 -8.82 26.27
C ILE A 37 -7.84 -7.93 25.68
N ILE A 38 -7.73 -6.68 26.16
CA ILE A 38 -6.81 -5.70 25.56
C ILE A 38 -5.37 -5.99 25.99
N VAL A 39 -5.13 -6.28 27.28
CA VAL A 39 -3.78 -6.52 27.81
C VAL A 39 -3.17 -7.79 27.22
N GLU A 40 -3.97 -8.83 26.98
CA GLU A 40 -3.48 -10.05 26.31
C GLU A 40 -2.97 -9.74 24.89
N ARG A 41 -3.75 -8.99 24.09
CA ARG A 41 -3.34 -8.59 22.74
C ARG A 41 -2.12 -7.68 22.75
N MET A 42 -2.01 -6.80 23.75
CA MET A 42 -0.83 -5.96 23.95
C MET A 42 0.40 -6.78 24.31
N ALA A 43 0.25 -7.81 25.16
CA ALA A 43 1.33 -8.72 25.52
C ALA A 43 1.87 -9.45 24.29
N ILE A 44 0.98 -9.92 23.40
CA ILE A 44 1.38 -10.51 22.10
C ILE A 44 2.20 -9.51 21.27
N GLY A 45 1.75 -8.25 21.19
CA GLY A 45 2.50 -7.18 20.51
C GLY A 45 3.88 -6.96 21.12
N MET A 46 3.97 -6.84 22.46
CA MET A 46 5.25 -6.68 23.17
C MET A 46 6.18 -7.87 22.95
N SER A 47 5.67 -9.10 23.01
CA SER A 47 6.42 -10.33 22.71
C SER A 47 6.96 -10.34 21.28
N PHE A 48 6.18 -9.86 20.32
CA PHE A 48 6.61 -9.68 18.94
C PHE A 48 7.77 -8.67 18.82
N HIS A 49 7.63 -7.49 19.42
CA HIS A 49 8.70 -6.47 19.40
C HIS A 49 9.95 -6.93 20.15
N ALA A 50 9.82 -7.75 21.19
CA ALA A 50 10.93 -8.31 21.97
C ALA A 50 11.57 -9.57 21.36
N GLY A 51 11.03 -10.13 20.27
CA GLY A 51 11.59 -11.31 19.61
C GLY A 51 11.37 -12.62 20.38
N GLN A 52 10.32 -12.71 21.21
CA GLN A 52 10.00 -13.91 22.00
C GLN A 52 9.39 -15.01 21.12
N LYS A 53 10.25 -15.79 20.45
CA LYS A 53 9.84 -16.79 19.44
C LYS A 53 8.84 -17.82 19.95
N GLU A 54 9.07 -18.40 21.13
CA GLU A 54 8.19 -19.42 21.71
C GLU A 54 6.75 -18.90 21.87
N ARG A 55 6.59 -17.68 22.41
CA ARG A 55 5.28 -17.05 22.57
C ARG A 55 4.62 -16.75 21.23
N ILE A 56 5.39 -16.36 20.21
CA ILE A 56 4.87 -16.14 18.86
C ILE A 56 4.38 -17.47 18.28
N GLU A 57 5.15 -18.55 18.41
CA GLU A 57 4.80 -19.89 17.92
C GLU A 57 3.51 -20.42 18.56
N GLU A 58 3.32 -20.23 19.86
CA GLU A 58 2.07 -20.55 20.56
C GLU A 58 0.88 -19.83 19.90
N VAL A 59 0.97 -18.51 19.72
CA VAL A 59 -0.10 -17.71 19.11
C VAL A 59 -0.33 -18.13 17.66
N LEU A 60 0.71 -18.48 16.90
CA LEU A 60 0.57 -18.95 15.53
C LEU A 60 -0.17 -20.28 15.40
N SER A 61 -0.19 -21.10 16.47
CA SER A 61 -0.94 -22.35 16.53
C SER A 61 -2.45 -22.14 16.77
N GLU A 62 -2.84 -20.95 17.27
CA GLU A 62 -4.23 -20.59 17.51
C GLU A 62 -4.98 -20.27 16.21
N GLU A 63 -6.31 -20.44 16.25
CA GLU A 63 -7.17 -20.09 15.13
C GLU A 63 -7.09 -18.58 14.83
N GLY A 64 -6.70 -18.24 13.60
CA GLY A 64 -6.52 -16.85 13.19
C GLY A 64 -5.28 -16.16 13.76
N GLY A 65 -4.41 -16.85 14.50
CA GLY A 65 -3.21 -16.26 15.12
C GLY A 65 -2.29 -15.53 14.13
N ARG A 66 -2.06 -16.13 12.95
CA ARG A 66 -1.32 -15.48 11.84
C ARG A 66 -1.88 -14.12 11.44
N LEU A 67 -3.20 -13.93 11.52
CA LEU A 67 -3.82 -12.66 11.16
C LEU A 67 -3.36 -11.52 12.06
N LEU A 68 -3.04 -11.78 13.33
CA LEU A 68 -2.56 -10.78 14.28
C LEU A 68 -1.23 -10.16 13.86
N PHE A 69 -0.35 -10.97 13.26
CA PHE A 69 0.95 -10.55 12.74
C PHE A 69 0.90 -10.07 11.30
N THR A 70 -0.26 -10.16 10.64
CA THR A 70 -0.38 -9.74 9.26
C THR A 70 -0.71 -8.25 9.18
N PRO A 71 0.13 -7.43 8.53
CA PRO A 71 -0.09 -5.99 8.51
C PRO A 71 -1.37 -5.59 7.78
N ARG A 72 -1.90 -4.45 8.19
CA ARG A 72 -2.99 -3.72 7.51
C ARG A 72 -2.43 -2.47 6.85
N LEU A 73 -3.17 -1.97 5.86
CA LEU A 73 -2.79 -0.78 5.08
C LEU A 73 -3.18 0.51 5.82
N TYR A 74 -2.46 0.83 6.90
CA TYR A 74 -2.64 2.09 7.59
C TYR A 74 -1.88 3.22 6.89
N LYS A 75 -2.49 4.41 6.84
CA LYS A 75 -1.78 5.65 6.49
C LYS A 75 -0.91 6.04 7.69
N ALA A 76 0.33 5.56 7.71
CA ALA A 76 1.31 5.85 8.74
C ALA A 76 2.61 6.35 8.09
N PHE A 77 3.29 7.32 8.73
CA PHE A 77 4.50 7.91 8.17
C PHE A 77 5.62 6.89 7.92
N SER A 78 5.70 5.83 8.72
CA SER A 78 6.73 4.78 8.63
C SER A 78 6.59 3.83 7.44
N TRP A 79 5.41 3.80 6.81
CA TRP A 79 5.07 2.79 5.79
C TRP A 79 4.34 3.36 4.58
N SER A 80 4.05 4.67 4.58
CA SER A 80 3.24 5.27 3.54
C SER A 80 3.71 6.66 3.14
N SER A 81 3.45 7.00 1.89
CA SER A 81 3.72 8.30 1.33
C SER A 81 2.60 8.71 0.37
N LEU A 82 2.59 9.98 -0.05
CA LEU A 82 1.59 10.56 -0.92
C LEU A 82 2.25 11.06 -2.21
N LEU A 83 1.80 10.54 -3.34
CA LEU A 83 2.12 11.07 -4.66
C LEU A 83 0.97 11.97 -5.12
N SER A 84 1.29 13.22 -5.46
CA SER A 84 0.32 14.15 -6.05
C SER A 84 0.78 14.59 -7.44
N VAL A 85 -0.12 14.51 -8.41
CA VAL A 85 0.06 15.03 -9.77
C VAL A 85 -0.74 16.33 -9.87
N GLU A 86 -0.06 17.45 -9.67
CA GLU A 86 -0.64 18.79 -9.80
C GLU A 86 -0.79 19.19 -11.26
N ASN A 87 -1.72 20.12 -11.53
CA ASN A 87 -2.03 20.62 -12.87
C ASN A 87 -2.27 19.46 -13.87
N PHE A 88 -3.02 18.45 -13.44
CA PHE A 88 -3.29 17.23 -14.19
C PHE A 88 -3.73 17.46 -15.65
N PRO A 89 -4.61 18.44 -15.96
CA PRO A 89 -4.99 18.70 -17.35
C PRO A 89 -3.79 19.03 -18.25
N SER A 90 -2.79 19.73 -17.72
CA SER A 90 -1.57 20.15 -18.44
C SER A 90 -0.49 19.07 -18.53
N LEU A 91 -0.63 17.95 -17.81
CA LEU A 91 0.31 16.82 -17.92
C LEU A 91 0.30 16.28 -19.35
N ALA A 92 1.47 16.14 -19.97
CA ALA A 92 1.58 15.55 -21.31
C ALA A 92 1.21 14.07 -21.31
N SER A 93 0.72 13.55 -22.44
CA SER A 93 0.48 12.12 -22.61
C SER A 93 1.78 11.33 -22.40
N TYR A 94 1.66 10.14 -21.81
CA TYR A 94 2.77 9.22 -21.55
C TYR A 94 3.86 9.74 -20.59
N HIS A 95 3.69 10.91 -19.99
CA HIS A 95 4.59 11.38 -18.94
C HIS A 95 4.34 10.65 -17.63
N SER A 96 5.42 10.37 -16.91
CA SER A 96 5.37 9.89 -15.55
C SER A 96 5.49 11.01 -14.51
N ARG A 97 5.09 10.68 -13.28
CA ARG A 97 5.53 11.35 -12.07
C ARG A 97 6.15 10.33 -11.14
N THR A 98 7.30 10.69 -10.58
CA THR A 98 8.09 9.82 -9.72
C THR A 98 8.03 10.31 -8.28
N LEU A 99 7.86 9.39 -7.35
CA LEU A 99 8.04 9.60 -5.92
C LEU A 99 9.11 8.62 -5.43
N VAL A 100 10.07 9.12 -4.67
CA VAL A 100 11.04 8.29 -3.97
C VAL A 100 10.79 8.45 -2.47
N PHE A 101 10.65 7.35 -1.76
CA PHE A 101 10.52 7.36 -0.31
C PHE A 101 11.08 6.08 0.29
N SER A 102 11.40 6.12 1.58
CA SER A 102 11.83 4.95 2.33
C SER A 102 10.73 4.54 3.30
N SER A 103 10.55 3.24 3.46
CA SER A 103 9.80 2.68 4.60
C SER A 103 10.73 1.81 5.42
N HIS A 104 10.33 1.47 6.64
CA HIS A 104 10.99 0.42 7.39
C HIS A 104 10.97 -0.90 6.57
N SER A 105 11.84 -1.86 6.89
CA SER A 105 11.90 -3.16 6.22
C SER A 105 11.33 -4.29 7.08
N CYS A 106 11.09 -4.02 8.38
CA CYS A 106 10.48 -4.96 9.33
C CYS A 106 9.55 -4.21 10.31
N LEU A 107 8.46 -4.85 10.70
CA LEU A 107 7.52 -4.31 11.69
C LEU A 107 8.05 -4.41 13.14
N ALA A 108 8.91 -5.40 13.41
CA ALA A 108 9.37 -5.69 14.77
C ALA A 108 10.56 -4.81 15.14
N GLU A 109 10.57 -4.26 16.36
CA GLU A 109 11.65 -3.36 16.79
C GLU A 109 12.96 -4.12 17.07
N HIS A 110 12.91 -5.36 17.55
CA HIS A 110 14.13 -6.17 17.73
C HIS A 110 14.88 -6.45 16.43
N ALA A 111 14.23 -6.30 15.26
CA ALA A 111 14.86 -6.48 13.96
C ALA A 111 15.67 -5.25 13.51
N GLY A 112 15.63 -4.15 14.27
CA GLY A 112 16.37 -2.92 14.02
C GLY A 112 15.71 -1.97 13.02
N ASP A 113 16.35 -0.84 12.79
CA ASP A 113 15.85 0.30 11.99
C ASP A 113 16.24 0.21 10.52
N HIS A 114 16.24 -1.00 9.96
CA HIS A 114 16.51 -1.17 8.54
C HIS A 114 15.37 -0.56 7.71
N VAL A 115 15.74 0.17 6.67
CA VAL A 115 14.81 0.80 5.73
C VAL A 115 15.02 0.24 4.33
N CYS A 116 13.98 0.33 3.51
CA CYS A 116 14.02 0.01 2.10
C CYS A 116 13.60 1.25 1.31
N GLU A 117 14.40 1.65 0.33
CA GLU A 117 14.03 2.71 -0.62
C GLU A 117 13.12 2.17 -1.74
N TRP A 118 12.06 2.93 -2.01
CA TRP A 118 11.06 2.65 -3.02
C TRP A 118 11.03 3.78 -4.04
N VAL A 119 11.02 3.41 -5.32
CA VAL A 119 10.73 4.33 -6.43
C VAL A 119 9.36 4.00 -6.99
N VAL A 120 8.45 4.97 -6.93
CA VAL A 120 7.10 4.86 -7.45
C VAL A 120 6.95 5.75 -8.66
N ASP A 121 6.61 5.17 -9.80
CA ASP A 121 6.29 5.92 -11.01
C ASP A 121 4.80 5.75 -11.36
N ILE A 122 4.10 6.85 -11.56
CA ILE A 122 2.74 6.82 -12.11
C ILE A 122 2.70 7.37 -13.53
N PHE A 123 2.01 6.67 -14.42
CA PHE A 123 1.72 7.01 -15.81
C PHE A 123 0.19 7.17 -15.96
N PRO A 124 -0.38 8.34 -15.63
CA PRO A 124 -1.83 8.48 -15.59
C PRO A 124 -2.47 8.77 -16.95
N LYS A 125 -1.66 9.11 -17.96
CA LYS A 125 -2.09 9.38 -19.34
C LYS A 125 -1.55 8.34 -20.33
N GLY A 126 -1.48 7.08 -19.90
CA GLY A 126 -1.08 5.95 -20.73
C GLY A 126 0.42 5.69 -20.69
N VAL A 127 0.83 4.57 -21.28
CA VAL A 127 2.24 4.15 -21.38
C VAL A 127 2.58 3.95 -22.86
N TRP A 128 3.68 4.57 -23.31
CA TRP A 128 4.16 4.40 -24.68
C TRP A 128 5.50 3.68 -24.70
N PHE A 129 5.48 2.45 -25.21
CA PHE A 129 6.66 1.68 -25.56
C PHE A 129 7.09 2.09 -26.97
N LYS A 130 8.17 2.86 -27.05
CA LYS A 130 8.75 3.25 -28.33
C LYS A 130 9.32 2.02 -29.03
N LYS A 131 9.26 2.03 -30.37
CA LYS A 131 9.95 1.05 -31.21
C LYS A 131 11.44 1.01 -30.89
N PHE A 132 12.01 -0.19 -30.80
CA PHE A 132 13.44 -0.39 -30.57
C PHE A 132 13.94 -1.68 -31.24
N PHE A 133 15.26 -1.85 -31.30
CA PHE A 133 15.91 -3.03 -31.87
C PHE A 133 16.63 -3.81 -30.76
N LEU A 134 16.31 -5.10 -30.63
CA LEU A 134 17.02 -6.04 -29.77
C LEU A 134 18.16 -6.69 -30.55
N ILE A 135 19.38 -6.58 -30.05
CA ILE A 135 20.54 -7.27 -30.61
C ILE A 135 20.70 -8.61 -29.87
N VAL A 136 20.50 -9.72 -30.59
CA VAL A 136 20.68 -11.09 -30.08
C VAL A 136 21.69 -11.85 -30.95
N TRP A 137 22.13 -13.02 -30.50
CA TRP A 137 23.11 -13.83 -31.25
C TRP A 137 22.63 -14.21 -32.66
N GLN A 138 21.32 -14.38 -32.89
CA GLN A 138 20.76 -14.67 -34.22
C GLN A 138 20.53 -13.43 -35.10
N GLY A 139 20.92 -12.23 -34.65
CA GLY A 139 20.79 -10.99 -35.42
C GLY A 139 20.02 -9.90 -34.66
N THR A 140 19.52 -8.91 -35.41
CA THR A 140 18.75 -7.81 -34.83
C THR A 140 17.26 -8.09 -35.00
N VAL A 141 16.52 -8.11 -33.88
CA VAL A 141 15.06 -8.27 -33.85
C VAL A 141 14.43 -6.90 -33.64
N GLU A 142 13.55 -6.50 -34.57
CA GLU A 142 12.75 -5.30 -34.40
C GLU A 142 11.60 -5.57 -33.43
N VAL A 143 11.47 -4.72 -32.41
CA VAL A 143 10.33 -4.71 -31.49
C VAL A 143 9.43 -3.52 -31.84
N PRO A 144 8.17 -3.75 -32.23
CA PRO A 144 7.27 -2.68 -32.66
C PRO A 144 6.92 -1.76 -31.48
N GLU A 145 6.47 -0.55 -31.81
CA GLU A 145 5.90 0.33 -30.82
C GLU A 145 4.57 -0.20 -30.28
N ASN A 146 4.27 0.10 -29.02
CA ASN A 146 3.01 -0.25 -28.39
C ASN A 146 2.55 0.87 -27.46
N VAL A 147 1.29 1.26 -27.56
CA VAL A 147 0.68 2.28 -26.69
C VAL A 147 -0.42 1.63 -25.87
N LEU A 148 -0.28 1.68 -24.55
CA LEU A 148 -1.27 1.18 -23.62
C LEU A 148 -2.10 2.34 -23.06
N LYS A 149 -3.42 2.27 -23.28
CA LYS A 149 -4.41 3.15 -22.64
C LYS A 149 -4.72 2.65 -21.23
N THR A 150 -3.76 2.80 -20.32
CA THR A 150 -3.91 2.36 -18.93
C THR A 150 -3.36 3.43 -17.97
N VAL A 151 -3.94 3.49 -16.78
CA VAL A 151 -3.38 4.24 -15.66
C VAL A 151 -2.48 3.28 -14.90
N ARG A 152 -1.17 3.36 -15.18
CA ARG A 152 -0.17 2.46 -14.60
C ARG A 152 0.53 3.11 -13.43
N LEU A 153 0.77 2.34 -12.37
CA LEU A 153 1.74 2.68 -11.33
C LEU A 153 2.71 1.52 -11.15
N SER A 154 4.00 1.82 -11.10
CA SER A 154 5.05 0.85 -10.80
C SER A 154 5.69 1.18 -9.46
N VAL A 155 5.89 0.17 -8.62
CA VAL A 155 6.67 0.26 -7.38
C VAL A 155 7.93 -0.55 -7.56
N THR A 156 9.08 0.10 -7.45
CA THR A 156 10.41 -0.51 -7.59
C THR A 156 11.11 -0.54 -6.24
N CYS A 157 11.59 -1.72 -5.84
CA CYS A 157 12.48 -1.87 -4.68
C CYS A 157 13.92 -1.54 -5.09
N LYS A 158 14.54 -0.54 -4.47
CA LYS A 158 15.95 -0.17 -4.76
C LYS A 158 16.94 -0.91 -3.87
N ASP A 159 16.57 -1.13 -2.62
CA ASP A 159 17.45 -1.72 -1.62
C ASP A 159 17.03 -3.16 -1.30
N LEU A 160 17.41 -4.08 -2.20
CA LEU A 160 17.26 -5.51 -1.91
C LEU A 160 18.39 -6.00 -1.00
N PRO A 161 18.09 -6.88 -0.02
CA PRO A 161 19.14 -7.51 0.76
C PRO A 161 20.09 -8.32 -0.15
N MET A 162 21.38 -8.36 0.20
CA MET A 162 22.39 -9.06 -0.62
C MET A 162 22.05 -10.53 -0.83
N GLU A 163 21.48 -11.17 0.19
CA GLU A 163 20.91 -12.51 0.12
C GLU A 163 19.46 -12.45 0.59
N GLY A 164 18.54 -13.01 -0.20
CA GLY A 164 17.13 -13.09 0.13
C GLY A 164 16.22 -12.24 -0.74
N GLU A 165 14.98 -12.11 -0.29
CA GLU A 165 13.88 -11.45 -0.99
C GLU A 165 13.16 -10.52 0.00
N MET A 166 12.64 -9.39 -0.48
CA MET A 166 11.79 -8.50 0.30
C MET A 166 10.33 -8.82 0.01
N ARG A 167 9.60 -9.33 1.00
CA ARG A 167 8.16 -9.56 0.88
C ARG A 167 7.42 -8.35 1.42
N ALA A 168 6.50 -7.79 0.65
CA ALA A 168 5.70 -6.67 1.10
C ALA A 168 4.26 -6.75 0.58
N ARG A 169 3.32 -6.20 1.34
CA ARG A 169 2.02 -5.79 0.85
C ARG A 169 2.10 -4.35 0.40
N VAL A 170 1.81 -4.13 -0.86
CA VAL A 170 1.72 -2.81 -1.48
C VAL A 170 0.25 -2.45 -1.63
N GLY A 171 -0.15 -1.34 -1.02
CA GLY A 171 -1.49 -0.76 -1.09
C GLY A 171 -1.47 0.59 -1.80
N ILE A 172 -2.34 0.75 -2.79
CA ILE A 172 -2.55 1.97 -3.56
C ILE A 172 -3.94 2.50 -3.21
N LEU A 173 -4.00 3.58 -2.45
CA LEU A 173 -5.24 4.22 -2.03
C LEU A 173 -5.44 5.47 -2.88
N ILE A 174 -6.42 5.42 -3.77
CA ILE A 174 -6.72 6.46 -4.75
C ILE A 174 -7.73 7.42 -4.11
N CYS A 175 -7.33 8.68 -3.98
CA CYS A 175 -8.22 9.73 -3.52
C CYS A 175 -9.11 10.23 -4.65
N GLY A 176 -10.30 10.68 -4.29
CA GLY A 176 -11.18 11.41 -5.16
C GLY A 176 -12.19 12.20 -4.35
N VAL A 177 -13.15 12.82 -5.01
CA VAL A 177 -14.13 13.70 -4.38
C VAL A 177 -15.54 13.31 -4.81
N GLN A 178 -16.36 12.95 -3.82
CA GLN A 178 -17.80 12.68 -3.95
C GLN A 178 -18.54 13.64 -3.04
N ALA A 179 -19.63 14.24 -3.53
CA ALA A 179 -20.41 15.23 -2.78
C ALA A 179 -19.53 16.34 -2.13
N ASN A 180 -18.50 16.80 -2.84
CA ASN A 180 -17.51 17.79 -2.39
C ASN A 180 -16.65 17.39 -1.18
N VAL A 181 -16.61 16.10 -0.82
CA VAL A 181 -15.74 15.57 0.22
C VAL A 181 -14.64 14.72 -0.38
N GLU A 182 -13.38 15.08 -0.12
CA GLU A 182 -12.21 14.28 -0.48
C GLU A 182 -12.13 13.04 0.41
N HIS A 183 -12.04 11.86 -0.19
CA HIS A 183 -11.91 10.59 0.51
C HIS A 183 -11.23 9.54 -0.38
N ILE A 184 -10.93 8.37 0.18
CA ILE A 184 -10.38 7.24 -0.57
C ILE A 184 -11.51 6.58 -1.37
N MET A 185 -11.49 6.74 -2.68
CA MET A 185 -12.49 6.20 -3.61
C MET A 185 -12.26 4.72 -3.92
N LYS A 186 -10.98 4.32 -4.01
CA LYS A 186 -10.59 2.97 -4.40
C LYS A 186 -9.30 2.57 -3.71
N VAL A 187 -9.23 1.31 -3.30
CA VAL A 187 -8.00 0.69 -2.77
C VAL A 187 -7.67 -0.49 -3.66
N VAL A 188 -6.42 -0.54 -4.13
CA VAL A 188 -5.87 -1.70 -4.84
C VAL A 188 -4.68 -2.20 -4.02
N GLU A 189 -4.67 -3.48 -3.70
CA GLU A 189 -3.58 -4.08 -2.91
C GLU A 189 -3.04 -5.34 -3.55
N ARG A 190 -1.74 -5.59 -3.35
CA ARG A 190 -1.08 -6.81 -3.80
C ARG A 190 0.06 -7.17 -2.86
N ASN A 191 0.15 -8.44 -2.51
CA ASN A 191 1.36 -8.99 -1.90
C ASN A 191 2.37 -9.27 -3.02
N HIS A 192 3.61 -8.86 -2.83
CA HIS A 192 4.67 -9.06 -3.80
C HIS A 192 5.99 -9.41 -3.12
N ARG A 193 6.83 -10.13 -3.85
CA ARG A 193 8.10 -10.65 -3.39
C ARG A 193 9.19 -10.09 -4.29
N PHE A 194 9.77 -9.00 -3.86
CA PHE A 194 10.82 -8.32 -4.58
C PHE A 194 12.11 -9.14 -4.49
N SER A 195 12.70 -9.43 -5.64
CA SER A 195 13.96 -10.17 -5.80
C SER A 195 14.80 -9.50 -6.88
N ARG A 196 16.05 -9.94 -7.07
CA ARG A 196 16.93 -9.37 -8.12
C ARG A 196 16.37 -9.57 -9.53
N ASP A 197 15.59 -10.62 -9.73
CA ASP A 197 14.96 -10.93 -11.01
C ASP A 197 13.59 -10.23 -11.17
N ASP A 198 12.97 -9.81 -10.06
CA ASP A 198 11.65 -9.18 -10.02
C ASP A 198 11.64 -8.03 -9.01
N MET A 199 12.21 -6.89 -9.41
CA MET A 199 12.32 -5.70 -8.55
C MET A 199 11.13 -4.74 -8.69
N VAL A 200 10.22 -4.98 -9.64
CA VAL A 200 9.22 -4.00 -10.06
C VAL A 200 7.81 -4.60 -10.02
N LEU A 201 6.98 -4.05 -9.15
CA LEU A 201 5.57 -4.37 -9.08
C LEU A 201 4.74 -3.38 -9.90
N ASN A 202 4.12 -3.86 -10.99
CA ASN A 202 3.23 -3.05 -11.82
C ASN A 202 1.75 -3.23 -11.44
N PHE A 203 1.06 -2.11 -11.32
CA PHE A 203 -0.40 -2.00 -11.24
C PHE A 203 -0.92 -1.34 -12.50
N ASP A 204 -1.58 -2.14 -13.33
CA ASP A 204 -2.32 -1.67 -14.50
C ASP A 204 -3.78 -1.42 -14.14
N ASP A 205 -4.42 -0.53 -14.89
CA ASP A 205 -5.84 -0.21 -14.79
C ASP A 205 -6.27 0.21 -13.37
N LEU A 206 -5.37 0.95 -12.70
CA LEU A 206 -5.62 1.46 -11.34
C LEU A 206 -6.90 2.30 -11.29
N ILE A 207 -7.07 3.15 -12.29
CA ILE A 207 -8.24 4.00 -12.51
C ILE A 207 -8.70 3.75 -13.96
N PRO A 208 -10.02 3.65 -14.23
CA PRO A 208 -10.50 3.55 -15.60
C PRO A 208 -9.95 4.70 -16.45
N PHE A 209 -9.22 4.37 -17.52
CA PHE A 209 -8.44 5.34 -18.28
C PHE A 209 -9.31 6.49 -18.82
N ASP A 210 -10.45 6.14 -19.42
CA ASP A 210 -11.38 7.10 -20.02
C ASP A 210 -12.09 7.95 -18.96
N GLU A 211 -12.30 7.43 -17.75
CA GLU A 211 -12.91 8.18 -16.65
C GLU A 211 -11.95 9.22 -16.05
N LEU A 212 -10.64 8.93 -16.03
CA LEU A 212 -9.61 9.87 -15.58
C LEU A 212 -9.29 10.92 -16.65
N ASN A 213 -9.22 10.50 -17.92
CA ASN A 213 -8.74 11.31 -19.04
C ASN A 213 -9.87 11.85 -19.95
N LYS A 214 -11.06 12.12 -19.38
CA LYS A 214 -12.20 12.63 -20.14
C LYS A 214 -11.82 13.85 -21.00
N PRO A 215 -12.21 13.89 -22.29
CA PRO A 215 -11.89 15.00 -23.18
C PRO A 215 -12.45 16.33 -22.69
N LEU A 216 -11.68 17.41 -22.85
CA LEU A 216 -12.10 18.78 -22.52
C LEU A 216 -13.42 19.23 -23.20
N VAL A 217 -13.74 18.66 -24.37
CA VAL A 217 -14.96 18.98 -25.13
C VAL A 217 -16.22 18.50 -24.42
N GLU A 218 -16.15 17.40 -23.66
CA GLU A 218 -17.26 16.87 -22.86
C GLU A 218 -17.46 17.65 -21.54
N MET A 219 -16.43 18.41 -21.10
CA MET A 219 -16.49 19.27 -19.91
C MET A 219 -17.16 20.62 -20.18
N LEU A 220 -17.31 21.02 -21.43
CA LEU A 220 -18.00 22.27 -21.82
C LEU A 220 -19.53 22.16 -21.75
N GLY A 221 -20.07 20.94 -21.65
CA GLY A 221 -21.52 20.67 -21.53
C GLY A 221 -21.92 19.91 -20.27
N SER A 222 -20.97 19.35 -19.52
CA SER A 222 -21.21 18.66 -18.25
C SER A 222 -20.20 19.12 -17.20
N GLU A 223 -20.68 19.50 -16.02
CA GLU A 223 -19.84 19.82 -14.85
C GLU A 223 -19.04 18.61 -14.30
N GLN A 224 -18.96 17.51 -15.05
CA GLN A 224 -18.42 16.24 -14.57
C GLN A 224 -16.95 16.07 -14.94
N THR A 225 -16.11 16.85 -14.27
CA THR A 225 -14.69 16.50 -14.11
C THR A 225 -14.55 15.11 -13.51
N SER A 226 -13.46 14.39 -13.81
CA SER A 226 -13.22 13.07 -13.22
C SER A 226 -13.36 13.09 -11.68
N PRO A 227 -14.09 12.14 -11.07
CA PRO A 227 -14.24 12.09 -9.61
C PRO A 227 -12.92 11.78 -8.90
N TYR A 228 -11.92 11.26 -9.62
CA TYR A 228 -10.57 10.98 -9.13
C TYR A 228 -9.68 12.23 -9.07
N LEU A 229 -10.13 13.36 -9.61
CA LEU A 229 -9.41 14.63 -9.50
C LEU A 229 -9.95 15.44 -8.32
N SER A 230 -9.02 15.86 -7.48
CA SER A 230 -9.21 16.66 -6.29
C SER A 230 -8.73 18.10 -6.50
N GLY A 231 -8.79 18.92 -5.46
CA GLY A 231 -8.46 20.35 -5.54
C GLY A 231 -9.67 21.21 -5.93
N ARG A 232 -9.55 22.53 -5.72
CA ARG A 232 -10.63 23.49 -6.01
C ARG A 232 -11.03 23.47 -7.49
N ASN A 233 -10.05 23.26 -8.37
CA ASN A 233 -10.24 23.23 -9.82
C ASN A 233 -10.36 21.81 -10.38
N ARG A 234 -10.44 20.77 -9.51
CA ARG A 234 -10.48 19.36 -9.94
C ARG A 234 -9.32 19.00 -10.86
N ASP A 235 -8.12 19.40 -10.48
CA ASP A 235 -6.90 19.36 -11.27
C ASP A 235 -5.72 18.62 -10.59
N ILE A 236 -5.97 17.96 -9.44
CA ILE A 236 -4.94 17.23 -8.69
C ILE A 236 -5.32 15.76 -8.54
N LEU A 237 -4.51 14.85 -9.10
CA LEU A 237 -4.62 13.42 -8.82
C LEU A 237 -3.77 13.08 -7.58
N LYS A 238 -4.39 12.52 -6.53
CA LYS A 238 -3.72 12.16 -5.27
C LYS A 238 -3.79 10.66 -5.02
N ILE A 239 -2.65 10.05 -4.72
CA ILE A 239 -2.54 8.62 -4.46
C ILE A 239 -1.65 8.40 -3.26
N HIS A 240 -2.17 7.73 -2.24
CA HIS A 240 -1.34 7.23 -1.15
C HIS A 240 -0.80 5.85 -1.51
N ILE A 241 0.49 5.68 -1.29
CA ILE A 241 1.19 4.41 -1.44
C ILE A 241 1.55 3.94 -0.05
N VAL A 242 1.17 2.71 0.28
CA VAL A 242 1.52 2.02 1.52
C VAL A 242 2.34 0.79 1.15
N VAL A 243 3.54 0.64 1.72
CA VAL A 243 4.36 -0.56 1.56
C VAL A 243 4.64 -1.11 2.94
N ALA A 244 3.98 -2.22 3.28
CA ALA A 244 4.10 -2.88 4.58
C ALA A 244 4.82 -4.22 4.42
N PRO A 245 5.90 -4.49 5.16
CA PRO A 245 6.71 -5.69 5.00
C PRO A 245 5.96 -6.89 5.55
N LEU A 246 6.15 -8.01 4.88
CA LEU A 246 5.58 -9.30 5.24
C LEU A 246 6.71 -10.22 5.68
N THR A 247 6.44 -10.98 6.73
CA THR A 247 7.34 -12.00 7.26
C THR A 247 6.68 -13.37 7.15
N ASP A 248 7.42 -14.44 7.46
CA ASP A 248 6.90 -15.82 7.36
C ASP A 248 5.76 -16.13 8.34
N ILE A 249 5.58 -15.29 9.36
CA ILE A 249 4.50 -15.42 10.34
C ILE A 249 3.20 -14.75 9.90
N CYS A 250 3.23 -13.99 8.79
CA CYS A 250 2.04 -13.37 8.21
C CYS A 250 1.14 -14.41 7.50
N SER A 251 -0.17 -14.15 7.50
CA SER A 251 -1.14 -14.90 6.72
C SER A 251 -1.06 -14.55 5.24
N MET A 252 -1.19 -15.56 4.40
CA MET A 252 -1.32 -15.41 2.94
C MET A 252 -2.79 -15.22 2.51
N THR A 253 -3.75 -15.52 3.39
CA THR A 253 -5.19 -15.42 3.16
C THR A 253 -5.82 -14.38 4.09
N PHE A 254 -6.78 -13.61 3.56
CA PHE A 254 -7.49 -12.56 4.30
C PHE A 254 -8.95 -12.94 4.48
N PRO A 255 -9.50 -12.83 5.69
CA PRO A 255 -10.93 -12.98 5.88
C PRO A 255 -11.64 -11.85 5.12
N HIS A 256 -12.65 -12.22 4.32
CA HIS A 256 -13.48 -11.27 3.60
C HIS A 256 -14.27 -10.44 4.61
N PHE A 257 -14.13 -9.13 4.55
CA PHE A 257 -14.83 -8.25 5.48
C PHE A 257 -16.31 -8.17 5.07
N SER A 258 -17.18 -8.66 5.94
CA SER A 258 -18.63 -8.57 5.79
C SER A 258 -19.16 -7.90 7.06
N PHE A 259 -19.66 -6.67 6.96
CA PHE A 259 -20.56 -6.19 8.01
C PHE A 259 -21.85 -7.01 7.89
N LYS A 260 -22.23 -7.69 8.99
CA LYS A 260 -23.61 -8.13 9.19
C LYS A 260 -24.37 -7.04 9.92
#